data_AF-A0A0B4GG63-F1
#
_entry.id   AF-A0A0B4GG63-F1
#
_cell.length_a   1.000
_cell.length_b   1.000
_cell.length_c   1.000
_cell.angle_alpha   90.00
_cell.angle_beta   90.00
_cell.angle_gamma   90.00
#
_symmetry.space_group_name_H-M   'P 1'
#
loop_
_entity.id
_entity.type
_entity.pdbx_description
1 polymer ?
#
loop_
_entity_poly.entity_id
_entity_poly.type
_entity_poly.pdbx_seq_one_letter_code
_entity_poly.pdbx_strand_id
1 'polypeptide(L)'
;MISRSSLAKSAQQAVRRSCSVQSLQRRGFAAAAATGAFETTDVSGLKVASRDAHGPTTKLAIVAKAGTRYQPLPGLTVGLEEFAFKACLPATT
;
A
#
# COMPACT_ATOMS: atom_id res chain seq x y z
N MET A 1 -17.06 -52.01 33.67
CA MET A 1 -16.52 -50.66 33.97
C MET A 1 -15.03 -50.75 34.20
N ILE A 2 -14.23 -50.35 33.22
CA ILE A 2 -12.79 -50.11 33.40
C ILE A 2 -12.46 -48.85 32.58
N SER A 3 -11.99 -47.83 33.30
CA SER A 3 -11.56 -46.53 32.80
C SER A 3 -10.15 -46.63 32.20
N ARG A 4 -9.84 -45.82 31.17
CA ARG A 4 -8.57 -45.10 30.93
C ARG A 4 -8.41 -44.66 29.47
N SER A 5 -8.41 -43.35 29.21
CA SER A 5 -7.36 -42.65 28.45
C SER A 5 -7.69 -41.16 28.23
N SER A 6 -7.93 -40.40 29.30
CA SER A 6 -8.03 -38.94 29.21
C SER A 6 -6.68 -38.22 29.04
N LEU A 7 -5.55 -38.96 28.98
CA LEU A 7 -4.21 -38.38 28.96
C LEU A 7 -3.56 -38.25 27.57
N ALA A 8 -4.19 -38.76 26.49
CA ALA A 8 -3.57 -38.73 25.17
C ALA A 8 -3.73 -37.38 24.42
N LYS A 9 -4.62 -36.48 24.86
CA LYS A 9 -4.88 -35.22 24.13
C LYS A 9 -3.91 -34.08 24.45
N SER A 10 -3.26 -34.08 25.61
CA SER A 10 -2.33 -33.00 26.00
C SER A 10 -0.92 -33.16 25.41
N ALA A 11 -0.49 -34.38 25.07
CA ALA A 11 0.84 -34.62 24.51
C ALA A 11 0.98 -34.15 23.05
N GLN A 12 -0.10 -34.16 22.26
CA GLN A 12 -0.06 -33.73 20.86
C GLN A 12 0.06 -32.21 20.67
N GLN A 13 -0.16 -31.43 21.74
CA GLN A 13 -0.11 -29.97 21.67
C GLN A 13 1.30 -29.40 21.86
N ALA A 14 2.24 -30.19 22.41
CA ALA A 14 3.61 -29.76 22.63
C ALA A 14 4.48 -29.82 21.36
N VAL A 15 4.19 -30.72 20.41
CA VAL A 15 4.95 -30.85 19.14
C VAL A 15 4.58 -29.75 18.12
N ARG A 16 3.38 -29.17 18.20
CA ARG A 16 2.97 -28.07 17.30
C ARG A 16 3.66 -26.73 17.63
N ARG A 17 4.25 -26.59 18.83
CA ARG A 17 4.87 -25.34 19.30
C ARG A 17 6.33 -25.15 18.89
N SER A 18 7.00 -26.17 18.35
CA SER A 18 8.36 -26.02 17.82
C SER A 18 8.41 -25.37 16.43
N CYS A 19 7.28 -25.22 15.74
CA CYS A 19 7.20 -24.55 14.43
C CYS A 19 6.83 -23.06 14.52
N SER A 20 6.71 -22.49 15.72
CA SER A 20 6.24 -21.11 15.90
C SER A 20 7.16 -20.28 16.78
N VAL A 21 8.46 -20.24 16.46
CA VAL A 21 9.36 -19.21 17.01
C VAL A 21 10.37 -18.78 15.94
N GLN A 22 10.28 -17.49 15.60
CA GLN A 22 11.32 -16.61 15.04
C GLN A 22 11.64 -16.76 13.55
N SER A 23 11.00 -15.94 12.71
CA SER A 23 11.41 -14.55 12.43
C SER A 23 12.67 -14.45 11.56
N LEU A 24 12.51 -14.79 10.28
CA LEU A 24 13.16 -13.99 9.24
C LEU A 24 12.32 -14.03 7.97
N GLN A 25 11.08 -13.54 8.08
CA GLN A 25 10.34 -13.08 6.91
C GLN A 25 11.00 -11.79 6.42
N ARG A 26 12.26 -11.89 5.99
CA ARG A 26 12.97 -10.86 5.24
C ARG A 26 12.35 -10.89 3.85
N ARG A 27 11.10 -10.42 3.74
CA ARG A 27 10.62 -9.88 2.47
C ARG A 27 11.58 -8.75 2.18
N GLY A 28 12.62 -9.03 1.40
CA GLY A 28 13.38 -8.00 0.74
C GLY A 28 12.35 -7.21 -0.05
N PHE A 29 12.04 -6.00 0.40
CA PHE A 29 11.40 -5.04 -0.47
C PHE A 29 12.27 -5.00 -1.72
N ALA A 30 11.69 -5.30 -2.88
CA ALA A 30 12.37 -5.01 -4.13
C ALA A 30 12.73 -3.53 -4.05
N ALA A 31 14.02 -3.22 -4.00
CA ALA A 31 14.49 -1.84 -4.07
C ALA A 31 13.82 -1.25 -5.30
N ALA A 32 13.12 -0.12 -5.13
CA ALA A 32 12.49 0.57 -6.25
C ALA A 32 13.58 0.73 -7.31
N ALA A 33 13.41 0.08 -8.46
CA ALA A 33 14.31 0.26 -9.58
C ALA A 33 14.35 1.77 -9.82
N ALA A 34 15.51 2.39 -9.61
CA ALA A 34 15.68 3.82 -9.85
C ALA A 34 15.52 4.03 -11.35
N THR A 35 14.29 4.27 -11.79
CA THR A 35 13.90 4.46 -13.18
C THR A 35 14.35 5.85 -13.63
N GLY A 36 15.65 6.05 -13.76
CA GLY A 36 16.25 7.36 -14.00
C GLY A 36 16.11 8.29 -12.79
N ALA A 37 17.08 9.17 -12.59
CA ALA A 37 16.94 10.22 -11.60
C ALA A 37 15.78 11.13 -12.02
N PHE A 38 14.68 11.11 -11.25
CA PHE A 38 13.68 12.16 -11.33
C PHE A 38 14.26 13.39 -10.62
N GLU A 39 14.18 14.55 -11.25
CA GLU A 39 14.41 15.81 -10.57
C GLU A 39 13.21 16.03 -9.66
N THR A 40 13.46 16.07 -8.35
CA THR A 40 12.43 16.32 -7.35
C THR A 40 12.56 17.73 -6.80
N THR A 41 11.48 18.51 -6.91
CA THR A 41 11.36 19.88 -6.38
C THR A 41 10.16 19.96 -5.45
N ASP A 42 10.28 20.77 -4.38
CA ASP A 42 9.16 21.08 -3.50
C ASP A 42 8.64 22.48 -3.85
N VAL A 43 7.36 22.58 -4.21
CA VAL A 43 6.71 23.84 -4.55
C VAL A 43 5.46 23.96 -3.69
N SER A 44 5.44 24.96 -2.81
CA SER A 44 4.30 25.21 -1.90
C SER A 44 3.89 23.99 -1.07
N GLY A 45 4.85 23.13 -0.67
CA GLY A 45 4.59 21.90 0.09
C GLY A 45 4.13 20.71 -0.77
N LEU A 46 4.12 20.86 -2.10
CA LEU A 46 3.85 19.78 -3.06
C LEU A 46 5.18 19.23 -3.59
N LYS A 47 5.31 17.90 -3.56
CA LYS A 47 6.45 17.21 -4.16
C LYS A 47 6.21 17.01 -5.64
N VAL A 48 6.94 17.76 -6.46
CA VAL A 48 6.97 17.61 -7.91
C VAL A 48 8.16 16.74 -8.27
N ALA A 49 7.92 15.73 -9.11
CA ALA A 49 8.98 14.88 -9.65
C ALA A 49 8.89 14.93 -11.17
N SER A 50 9.93 15.44 -11.83
CA SER A 50 10.01 15.56 -13.27
C SER A 50 11.13 14.69 -13.83
N ARG A 51 10.90 14.12 -15.00
CA ARG A 51 11.93 13.40 -15.75
C ARG A 51 11.72 13.65 -17.22
N ASP A 52 12.74 14.15 -17.88
CA ASP A 52 12.73 14.25 -19.33
C ASP A 52 13.01 12.87 -19.93
N ALA A 53 12.10 12.41 -20.78
CA ALA A 53 12.23 11.16 -21.52
C ALA A 53 12.60 11.40 -23.00
N HIS A 54 12.82 12.67 -23.39
CA HIS A 54 13.17 13.13 -24.75
C HIS A 54 12.29 12.54 -25.87
N GLY A 55 11.04 12.19 -25.54
CA GLY A 55 10.06 11.68 -26.48
C GLY A 55 9.04 12.74 -26.88
N PRO A 56 8.30 12.55 -27.98
CA PRO A 56 7.23 13.46 -28.41
C PRO A 56 6.00 13.42 -27.49
N THR A 57 6.00 12.56 -26.46
CA THR A 57 4.88 12.40 -25.53
C THR A 57 5.37 12.56 -24.11
N THR A 58 4.59 13.29 -23.31
CA THR A 58 4.85 13.51 -21.89
C THR A 58 3.83 12.74 -21.06
N LYS A 59 4.26 12.13 -19.97
CA LYS A 59 3.35 11.49 -19.00
C LYS A 59 3.31 12.34 -17.74
N LEU A 60 2.10 12.78 -17.38
CA LEU A 60 1.84 13.52 -16.16
C LEU A 60 0.96 12.67 -15.26
N ALA A 61 1.31 12.60 -13.97
CA ALA A 61 0.54 11.88 -12.97
C ALA A 61 0.53 12.70 -11.68
N ILE A 62 -0.65 12.80 -11.07
CA ILE A 62 -0.84 13.44 -9.76
C ILE A 62 -1.12 12.33 -8.78
N VAL A 63 -0.31 12.23 -7.73
CA VAL A 63 -0.46 11.23 -6.68
C VAL A 63 -0.81 11.93 -5.38
N ALA A 64 -2.04 11.76 -4.93
CA ALA A 64 -2.48 12.23 -3.62
C ALA A 64 -2.40 11.08 -2.60
N LYS A 65 -1.96 11.39 -1.38
CA LYS A 65 -2.03 10.45 -0.26
C LYS A 65 -3.47 10.42 0.29
N ALA A 66 -4.36 9.75 -0.44
CA ALA A 66 -5.76 9.57 -0.08
C ALA A 66 -6.14 8.09 -0.11
N GLY A 67 -7.28 7.73 0.48
CA GLY A 67 -7.79 6.35 0.47
C GLY A 67 -8.82 6.09 1.55
N THR A 68 -9.34 4.86 1.60
CA THR A 68 -10.40 4.43 2.54
C THR A 68 -10.02 4.64 4.01
N ARG A 69 -8.73 4.60 4.33
CA ARG A 69 -8.21 4.89 5.68
C ARG A 69 -8.46 6.31 6.16
N TYR A 70 -8.66 7.25 5.24
CA TYR A 70 -8.87 8.67 5.52
C TYR A 70 -10.31 9.10 5.22
N GLN A 71 -11.21 8.15 4.91
CA GLN A 71 -12.60 8.47 4.60
C GLN A 71 -13.38 8.82 5.88
N PRO A 72 -14.18 9.91 5.87
CA PRO A 72 -15.14 10.18 6.93
C PRO A 72 -16.40 9.30 6.81
N LEU A 73 -16.79 8.93 5.58
CA LEU A 73 -17.93 8.05 5.30
C LEU A 73 -17.53 6.93 4.31
N PRO A 74 -18.06 5.70 4.49
CA PRO A 74 -17.74 4.58 3.63
C PRO A 74 -18.16 4.84 2.18
N GLY A 75 -17.24 4.60 1.23
CA GLY A 75 -17.53 4.67 -0.22
C GLY A 75 -17.20 6.00 -0.89
N LEU A 76 -16.81 7.04 -0.14
CA LEU A 76 -16.47 8.35 -0.71
C LEU A 76 -15.30 8.32 -1.70
N THR A 77 -14.27 7.49 -1.49
CA THR A 77 -13.15 7.45 -2.45
C THR A 77 -13.57 6.89 -3.80
N VAL A 78 -14.53 5.96 -3.83
CA VAL A 78 -15.03 5.39 -5.08
C VAL A 78 -15.81 6.44 -5.86
N GLY A 79 -16.63 7.24 -5.18
CA GLY A 79 -17.32 8.37 -5.81
C GLY A 79 -16.36 9.45 -6.33
N LEU A 80 -15.29 9.76 -5.59
CA LEU A 80 -14.29 10.75 -6.01
C LEU A 80 -13.43 10.26 -7.19
N GLU A 81 -13.14 8.97 -7.27
CA GLU A 81 -12.43 8.37 -8.39
C GLU A 81 -13.22 8.53 -9.70
N GLU A 82 -14.51 8.19 -9.68
CA GLU A 82 -15.41 8.34 -10.83
C GLU A 82 -15.68 9.81 -11.19
N PHE A 83 -15.59 10.72 -10.23
CA PHE A 83 -15.84 12.15 -10.45
C PHE A 83 -14.62 12.94 -10.92
N ALA A 84 -13.41 12.37 -10.85
CA ALA A 84 -12.16 13.09 -11.08
C ALA A 84 -12.09 13.85 -12.42
N PHE A 85 -12.82 13.40 -13.45
CA PHE A 85 -12.86 14.02 -14.77
C PHE A 85 -14.23 14.59 -15.17
N LYS A 86 -15.21 14.59 -14.27
CA LYS A 86 -16.61 14.86 -14.62
C LYS A 86 -17.03 16.32 -14.42
N ALA A 87 -16.49 17.00 -13.41
CA ALA A 87 -16.71 18.43 -13.24
C ALA A 87 -15.43 19.10 -12.74
N CYS A 88 -15.02 20.15 -13.43
CA CYS A 88 -13.95 21.05 -13.01
C CYS A 88 -14.47 22.47 -13.17
N LEU A 89 -14.44 23.27 -12.10
CA LEU A 89 -14.69 24.70 -12.22
C LEU A 89 -13.51 25.32 -12.97
N PRO A 90 -13.75 26.18 -13.98
CA PRO A 90 -12.67 26.85 -14.68
C PRO A 90 -11.87 27.68 -13.68
N ALA A 91 -10.54 27.59 -13.76
CA ALA A 91 -9.65 28.37 -12.92
C ALA A 91 -9.86 29.87 -13.21
N THR A 92 -10.65 30.55 -12.39
CA THR A 92 -10.75 32.01 -12.39
C THR A 92 -9.43 32.54 -11.88
N THR A 93 -8.66 33.13 -12.79
CA THR A 93 -7.43 33.87 -12.53
C THR A 93 -7.73 35.35 -12.31
#